data_AF-A0A8J2KP05-F1
#
_entry.id   AF-A0A8J2KP05-F1
#
_cell.length_a   1.000
_cell.length_b   1.000
_cell.length_c   1.000
_cell.angle_alpha   90.00
_cell.angle_beta   90.00
_cell.angle_gamma   90.00
#
_symmetry.space_group_name_H-M   'P 1'
#
loop_
_entity.id
_entity.type
_entity.pdbx_description
1 polymer ?
#
loop_
_entity_poly.entity_id
_entity_poly.type
_entity_poly.pdbx_seq_one_letter_code
_entity_poly.pdbx_strand_id
1 'polypeptide(L)'
;MFFSSNGSSKGNESQYSSQQTLDQSLNLSQSSLDDQDCDDDLDSSMLGENGKRILGHRNQKRPIPNEQKDGKYFERRRRNNLAAKKSRDARKTREDQLAMRVAHLEKENAIFRAQVAIYREEMSVLQLILCQKANGNFKSETNG
;
A
#
# COMPACT_ATOMS: atom_id res chain seq x y z
N MET A 1 -36.55 -33.89 25.97
CA MET A 1 -35.76 -32.65 26.00
C MET A 1 -34.31 -33.06 26.22
N PHE A 2 -33.48 -33.04 25.18
CA PHE A 2 -32.05 -33.34 25.29
C PHE A 2 -31.28 -32.02 25.26
N PHE A 3 -30.57 -31.72 26.34
CA PHE A 3 -29.61 -30.61 26.39
C PHE A 3 -28.32 -31.09 25.69
N SER A 4 -28.09 -30.63 24.47
CA SER A 4 -26.77 -30.74 23.85
C SER A 4 -25.95 -29.53 24.24
N SER A 5 -24.92 -29.80 25.05
CA SER A 5 -23.88 -28.88 25.46
C SER A 5 -23.17 -28.28 24.24
N ASN A 6 -23.24 -26.96 24.08
CA ASN A 6 -22.38 -26.24 23.17
C ASN A 6 -20.97 -26.15 23.77
N GLY A 7 -20.03 -26.89 23.19
CA GLY A 7 -18.61 -26.76 23.47
C GLY A 7 -18.11 -25.37 23.11
N SER A 8 -17.63 -24.64 24.11
CA SER A 8 -16.95 -23.35 23.97
C SER A 8 -15.65 -23.53 23.19
N SER A 9 -15.61 -23.11 21.93
CA SER A 9 -14.36 -22.86 21.20
C SER A 9 -13.85 -21.48 21.59
N LYS A 10 -13.14 -21.40 22.73
CA LYS A 10 -12.36 -20.21 23.10
C LYS A 10 -10.95 -20.39 22.58
N GLY A 11 -10.58 -19.67 21.53
CA GLY A 11 -9.17 -19.72 21.11
C GLY A 11 -8.75 -18.97 19.86
N ASN A 12 -9.48 -17.97 19.37
CA ASN A 12 -9.01 -17.17 18.21
C ASN A 12 -9.38 -15.67 18.24
N GLU A 13 -10.26 -15.20 19.15
CA GLU A 13 -10.68 -13.79 19.17
C GLU A 13 -9.57 -12.82 19.62
N SER A 14 -8.65 -13.27 20.49
CA SER A 14 -7.58 -12.40 21.02
C SER A 14 -6.57 -11.98 19.94
N GLN A 15 -6.23 -12.88 19.01
CA GLN A 15 -5.24 -12.58 17.97
C GLN A 15 -5.83 -11.73 16.84
N TYR A 16 -7.11 -11.94 16.49
CA TYR A 16 -7.80 -11.14 15.49
C TYR A 16 -8.10 -9.73 16.01
N SER A 17 -8.54 -9.60 17.26
CA SER A 17 -8.78 -8.31 17.91
C SER A 17 -7.49 -7.50 18.09
N SER A 18 -6.36 -8.14 18.41
CA SER A 18 -5.07 -7.46 18.55
C SER A 18 -4.48 -7.00 17.22
N GLN A 19 -4.76 -7.69 16.11
CA GLN A 19 -4.40 -7.21 14.77
C GLN A 19 -5.30 -6.05 14.33
N GLN A 20 -6.60 -6.15 14.62
CA GLN A 20 -7.58 -5.11 14.29
C GLN A 20 -7.32 -3.78 15.03
N THR A 21 -6.84 -3.83 16.29
CA THR A 21 -6.44 -2.63 17.05
C THR A 21 -5.14 -2.00 16.53
N LEU A 22 -4.18 -2.81 16.07
CA LEU A 22 -2.96 -2.29 15.42
C LEU A 22 -3.30 -1.57 14.10
N ASP A 23 -4.17 -2.16 13.29
CA ASP A 23 -4.61 -1.54 12.03
C ASP A 23 -5.43 -0.25 12.26
N GLN A 24 -6.24 -0.20 13.33
CA GLN A 24 -6.93 1.03 13.77
C GLN A 24 -5.97 2.13 14.24
N SER A 25 -4.89 1.77 14.94
CA SER A 25 -3.89 2.74 15.42
C SER A 25 -3.06 3.37 14.30
N LEU A 26 -2.80 2.60 13.23
CA LEU A 26 -2.12 3.11 12.03
C LEU A 26 -3.04 4.00 11.18
N ASN A 27 -4.35 3.77 11.23
CA ASN A 27 -5.35 4.60 10.57
C ASN A 27 -5.50 5.99 11.25
N LEU A 28 -5.34 6.07 12.58
CA LEU A 28 -5.36 7.36 13.30
C LEU A 28 -4.16 8.27 12.99
N SER A 29 -3.09 7.68 12.43
CA SER A 29 -1.95 8.45 11.91
C SER A 29 -2.23 9.07 10.53
N GLN A 30 -3.34 8.70 9.88
CA GLN A 30 -3.75 9.23 8.58
C GLN A 30 -4.52 10.55 8.68
N SER A 31 -5.03 10.95 9.86
CA SER A 31 -5.90 12.14 9.96
C SER A 31 -5.17 13.47 10.16
N SER A 32 -3.84 13.51 10.18
CA SER A 32 -3.04 14.75 10.20
C SER A 32 -2.55 15.14 8.80
N LEU A 33 -3.43 15.00 7.81
CA LEU A 33 -3.13 15.17 6.38
C LEU A 33 -3.27 16.62 5.86
N ASP A 34 -3.41 17.62 6.73
CA ASP A 34 -3.70 19.00 6.31
C ASP A 34 -2.59 20.02 6.65
N ASP A 35 -1.33 19.65 6.44
CA ASP A 35 -0.24 20.61 6.31
C ASP A 35 0.42 20.53 4.93
N GLN A 36 -0.17 21.32 4.02
CA GLN A 36 0.51 22.22 3.07
C GLN A 36 1.24 21.64 1.86
N ASP A 37 0.64 21.97 0.70
CA ASP A 37 1.27 22.71 -0.39
C ASP A 37 2.66 22.25 -0.82
N CYS A 38 2.66 21.23 -1.67
CA CYS A 38 3.27 21.46 -2.97
C CYS A 38 2.21 21.11 -4.02
N ASP A 39 1.69 22.12 -4.71
CA ASP A 39 1.01 21.95 -5.97
C ASP A 39 1.82 20.94 -6.79
N ASP A 40 1.24 19.74 -6.97
CA ASP A 40 1.60 18.90 -8.09
C ASP A 40 1.13 19.69 -9.32
N ASP A 41 2.03 20.50 -9.88
CA ASP A 41 2.00 20.86 -11.30
C ASP A 41 2.14 19.56 -12.11
N LEU A 42 1.11 18.72 -12.05
CA LEU A 42 0.71 17.89 -13.16
C LEU A 42 0.25 18.87 -14.24
N ASP A 43 1.21 19.47 -14.95
CA ASP A 43 0.93 20.10 -16.25
C ASP A 43 0.55 18.99 -17.22
N SER A 44 -0.72 18.59 -17.14
CA SER A 44 -1.40 17.69 -18.06
C SER A 44 -1.97 18.47 -19.26
N SER A 45 -1.47 19.69 -19.55
CA SER A 45 -2.11 20.59 -20.51
C SER A 45 -1.30 20.90 -21.77
N MET A 46 -0.05 20.45 -21.91
CA MET A 46 0.75 20.75 -23.12
C MET A 46 1.29 19.51 -23.82
N LEU A 47 0.38 18.61 -24.21
CA LEU A 47 0.60 17.80 -25.40
C LEU A 47 0.36 18.68 -26.62
N GLY A 48 1.41 19.38 -27.07
CA GLY A 48 1.43 19.91 -28.43
C GLY A 48 1.32 18.76 -29.43
N GLU A 49 0.72 19.01 -30.59
CA GLU A 49 0.40 18.07 -31.68
C GLU A 49 1.57 17.20 -32.19
N ASN A 50 2.79 17.41 -31.66
CA ASN A 50 4.03 16.71 -32.02
C ASN A 50 4.84 16.18 -30.82
N GLY A 51 4.22 15.87 -29.68
CA GLY A 51 4.76 14.97 -28.63
C GLY A 51 6.12 15.29 -28.01
N LYS A 52 6.74 16.44 -28.30
CA LYS A 52 8.04 16.85 -27.76
C LYS A 52 7.82 17.75 -26.55
N ARG A 53 8.18 17.26 -25.37
CA ARG A 53 8.29 18.08 -24.15
C ARG A 53 9.22 19.26 -24.44
N ILE A 54 8.73 20.49 -24.32
CA ILE A 54 9.57 21.69 -24.30
C ILE A 54 10.40 21.60 -23.02
N LEU A 55 11.55 20.94 -23.09
CA LEU A 55 12.53 21.00 -22.02
C LEU A 55 13.11 22.42 -22.07
N GLY A 56 12.45 23.35 -21.39
CA GLY A 56 12.86 24.75 -21.33
C GLY A 56 14.37 24.80 -21.08
N HIS A 57 15.09 25.47 -21.99
CA HIS A 57 16.54 25.59 -21.91
C HIS A 57 16.92 26.08 -20.50
N ARG A 58 17.41 25.15 -19.67
CA ARG A 58 17.98 25.51 -18.37
C ARG A 58 19.21 26.35 -18.68
N ASN A 59 19.06 27.67 -18.54
CA ASN A 59 20.15 28.62 -18.67
C ASN A 59 21.34 28.11 -17.87
N GLN A 60 22.50 27.99 -18.54
CA GLN A 60 23.73 27.57 -17.88
C GLN A 60 24.00 28.51 -16.71
N LYS A 61 24.17 27.92 -15.51
CA LYS A 61 24.37 28.68 -14.27
C LYS A 61 25.76 29.32 -14.32
N ARG A 62 25.84 30.58 -14.73
CA ARG A 62 27.08 31.36 -14.58
C ARG A 62 27.27 31.70 -13.10
N PRO A 63 28.47 31.50 -12.53
CA PRO A 63 28.74 31.91 -11.16
C PRO A 63 28.58 33.42 -11.04
N ILE A 64 27.93 33.88 -9.98
CA ILE A 64 27.76 35.32 -9.73
C ILE A 64 29.11 35.91 -9.29
N PRO A 65 29.62 36.96 -9.96
CA PRO A 65 30.85 37.66 -9.57
C PRO A 65 30.83 38.13 -8.12
N ASN A 66 32.00 38.23 -7.50
CA ASN A 66 32.10 38.58 -6.08
C ASN A 66 31.60 39.99 -5.78
N GLU A 67 31.71 40.95 -6.72
CA GLU A 67 31.18 42.30 -6.51
C GLU A 67 29.64 42.36 -6.47
N GLN A 68 28.96 41.31 -6.95
CA GLN A 68 27.49 41.21 -7.00
C GLN A 68 26.90 40.37 -5.84
N LYS A 69 27.72 39.92 -4.89
CA LYS A 69 27.26 39.23 -3.68
C LYS A 69 26.90 40.24 -2.60
N ASP A 70 25.83 40.98 -2.87
CA ASP A 70 25.22 41.95 -1.97
C ASP A 70 24.35 41.28 -0.89
N GLY A 71 23.89 42.05 0.11
CA GLY A 71 22.99 41.54 1.16
C GLY A 71 21.73 40.87 0.59
N LYS A 72 21.18 41.45 -0.48
CA LYS A 72 20.00 40.91 -1.20
C LYS A 72 20.29 39.55 -1.83
N TYR A 73 21.50 39.30 -2.35
CA TYR A 73 21.92 37.99 -2.83
C TYR A 73 21.95 36.95 -1.70
N PHE A 74 22.55 37.28 -0.55
CA PHE A 74 22.63 36.36 0.60
C PHE A 74 21.24 35.96 1.11
N GLU A 75 20.31 36.91 1.18
CA GLU A 75 18.92 36.62 1.55
C GLU A 75 18.23 35.66 0.55
N ARG A 76 18.36 35.92 -0.77
CA ARG A 76 17.84 35.01 -1.80
C ARG A 76 18.45 33.62 -1.67
N ARG A 77 19.76 33.53 -1.46
CA ARG A 77 20.49 32.27 -1.33
C ARG A 77 20.05 31.49 -0.09
N ARG A 78 19.89 32.19 1.05
CA ARG A 78 19.36 31.63 2.30
C ARG A 78 17.95 31.06 2.09
N ARG A 79 17.04 31.82 1.50
CA ARG A 79 15.67 31.37 1.20
C ARG A 79 15.65 30.16 0.26
N ASN A 80 16.46 30.16 -0.80
CA ASN A 80 16.53 29.02 -1.72
C ASN A 80 17.08 27.75 -1.04
N ASN A 81 18.08 27.86 -0.17
CA ASN A 81 18.60 26.72 0.59
C ASN A 81 17.53 26.14 1.54
N LEU A 82 16.77 27.01 2.22
CA LEU A 82 15.66 26.58 3.08
C LEU A 82 14.57 25.87 2.27
N ALA A 83 14.16 26.45 1.14
CA ALA A 83 13.16 25.84 0.25
C ALA A 83 13.66 24.50 -0.31
N ALA A 84 14.93 24.40 -0.71
CA ALA A 84 15.52 23.16 -1.18
C ALA A 84 15.56 22.08 -0.09
N LYS A 85 15.83 22.45 1.16
CA LYS A 85 15.74 21.53 2.30
C LYS A 85 14.30 21.05 2.50
N LYS A 86 13.33 21.98 2.62
CA LYS A 86 11.90 21.64 2.78
C LYS A 86 11.41 20.71 1.65
N SER A 87 11.79 20.99 0.41
CA SER A 87 11.43 20.16 -0.75
C SER A 87 12.03 18.74 -0.69
N ARG A 88 13.29 18.61 -0.23
CA ARG A 88 13.92 17.30 -0.02
C ARG A 88 13.23 16.51 1.08
N ASP A 89 12.94 17.17 2.21
CA ASP A 89 12.30 16.54 3.35
C ASP A 89 10.88 16.08 2.97
N ALA A 90 10.11 16.93 2.27
CA ALA A 90 8.77 16.58 1.77
C ALA A 90 8.79 15.40 0.78
N ARG A 91 9.76 15.37 -0.15
CA ARG A 91 9.92 14.21 -1.05
C ARG A 91 10.23 12.94 -0.26
N LYS A 92 11.16 13.02 0.70
CA LYS A 92 11.54 11.87 1.52
C LYS A 92 10.34 11.32 2.27
N THR A 93 9.55 12.18 2.92
CA THR A 93 8.32 11.75 3.61
C THR A 93 7.35 11.05 2.67
N ARG A 94 7.16 11.55 1.44
CA ARG A 94 6.31 10.88 0.44
C ARG A 94 6.85 9.51 0.03
N GLU A 95 8.16 9.39 -0.17
CA GLU A 95 8.81 8.11 -0.48
C GLU A 95 8.67 7.12 0.69
N ASP A 96 8.84 7.56 1.94
CA ASP A 96 8.67 6.76 3.14
C ASP A 96 7.21 6.30 3.32
N GLN A 97 6.23 7.18 3.09
CA GLN A 97 4.81 6.84 3.10
C GLN A 97 4.46 5.81 2.01
N LEU A 98 5.01 5.96 0.81
CA LEU A 98 4.82 5.00 -0.26
C LEU A 98 5.40 3.64 0.10
N ALA A 99 6.61 3.60 0.67
CA ALA A 99 7.24 2.36 1.11
C ALA A 99 6.39 1.63 2.17
N MET A 100 5.87 2.38 3.14
CA MET A 100 4.95 1.83 4.15
C MET A 100 3.67 1.25 3.53
N ARG A 101 3.06 1.97 2.57
CA ARG A 101 1.86 1.51 1.87
C ARG A 101 2.12 0.25 1.05
N VAL A 102 3.25 0.18 0.34
CA VAL A 102 3.63 -1.00 -0.44
C VAL A 102 3.82 -2.20 0.47
N ALA A 103 4.59 -2.06 1.56
CA ALA A 103 4.82 -3.15 2.51
C ALA A 103 3.53 -3.67 3.13
N HIS A 104 2.59 -2.78 3.47
CA HIS A 104 1.27 -3.17 3.98
C HIS A 104 0.48 -3.98 2.93
N LEU A 105 0.40 -3.50 1.69
CA LEU A 105 -0.32 -4.20 0.62
C LEU A 105 0.32 -5.55 0.26
N GLU A 106 1.65 -5.65 0.32
CA GLU A 106 2.38 -6.91 0.12
C GLU A 106 2.02 -7.95 1.19
N LYS A 107 1.96 -7.53 2.46
CA LYS A 107 1.52 -8.38 3.57
C LYS A 107 0.09 -8.88 3.36
N GLU A 108 -0.85 -7.99 3.07
CA GLU A 108 -2.26 -8.35 2.84
C GLU A 108 -2.41 -9.31 1.65
N ASN A 109 -1.69 -9.07 0.56
CA ASN A 109 -1.71 -9.95 -0.60
C ASN A 109 -1.18 -11.36 -0.26
N ALA A 110 -0.11 -11.44 0.53
CA ALA A 110 0.41 -12.73 1.00
C ALA A 110 -0.62 -13.49 1.84
N ILE A 111 -1.33 -12.80 2.74
CA ILE A 111 -2.41 -13.40 3.54
C ILE A 111 -3.54 -13.93 2.65
N PHE A 112 -4.03 -13.12 1.71
CA PHE A 112 -5.10 -13.57 0.80
C PHE A 112 -4.66 -14.75 -0.08
N ARG A 113 -3.42 -14.75 -0.57
CA ARG A 113 -2.88 -15.88 -1.33
C ARG A 113 -2.84 -17.16 -0.50
N ALA A 114 -2.45 -17.08 0.77
CA ALA A 114 -2.45 -18.21 1.68
C ALA A 114 -3.87 -18.74 1.93
N GLN A 115 -4.84 -17.86 2.19
CA GLN A 115 -6.24 -18.24 2.37
C GLN A 115 -6.82 -18.93 1.12
N VAL A 116 -6.55 -18.38 -0.07
CA VAL A 116 -6.98 -18.98 -1.34
C VAL A 116 -6.35 -20.36 -1.53
N ALA A 117 -5.09 -20.55 -1.16
CA ALA A 117 -4.44 -21.86 -1.23
C ALA A 117 -5.13 -22.89 -0.32
N ILE A 118 -5.42 -22.51 0.94
CA ILE A 118 -6.13 -23.36 1.92
C ILE A 118 -7.50 -23.75 1.37
N TYR A 119 -8.32 -22.80 0.92
CA TYR A 119 -9.66 -23.11 0.40
C TYR A 119 -9.62 -24.00 -0.85
N ARG A 120 -8.61 -23.85 -1.70
CA ARG A 120 -8.42 -24.73 -2.86
C ARG A 120 -8.06 -26.15 -2.45
N GLU A 121 -7.21 -26.31 -1.44
CA GLU A 121 -6.86 -27.62 -0.89
C GLU A 121 -8.08 -28.30 -0.25
N GLU A 122 -8.82 -27.58 0.59
CA GLU A 122 -10.07 -28.08 1.20
C GLU A 122 -11.08 -28.51 0.13
N MET A 123 -11.27 -27.69 -0.91
CA MET A 123 -12.17 -28.01 -2.02
C MET A 123 -11.70 -29.27 -2.77
N SER A 124 -10.40 -29.43 -3.00
CA SER A 124 -9.83 -30.62 -3.64
C SER A 124 -10.08 -31.88 -2.81
N VAL A 125 -9.92 -31.79 -1.48
CA VAL A 125 -10.19 -32.91 -0.56
C VAL A 125 -11.67 -33.29 -0.58
N LEU A 126 -12.57 -32.30 -0.53
CA LEU A 126 -14.01 -32.54 -0.58
C LEU A 126 -14.42 -33.19 -1.92
N GLN A 127 -13.87 -32.73 -3.04
CA GLN A 127 -14.11 -33.33 -4.36
C GLN A 127 -13.66 -34.80 -4.41
N LEU A 128 -12.49 -35.10 -3.84
CA LEU A 128 -11.99 -36.48 -3.75
C LEU A 128 -12.94 -37.38 -2.94
N ILE A 129 -13.40 -36.92 -1.78
CA ILE A 129 -14.34 -37.66 -0.93
C ILE A 129 -15.67 -37.90 -1.64
N LEU A 130 -16.22 -36.87 -2.30
CA LEU A 130 -17.48 -36.99 -3.05
C LEU A 130 -17.35 -37.97 -4.22
N CYS A 131 -16.22 -37.97 -4.94
CA CYS A 131 -15.95 -38.91 -6.02
C CYS A 131 -15.87 -40.36 -5.49
N GLN A 132 -15.18 -40.59 -4.37
CA GLN A 132 -15.12 -41.92 -3.75
C GLN A 132 -16.51 -42.41 -3.32
N LYS A 133 -17.33 -41.53 -2.74
CA LYS A 133 -18.71 -41.87 -2.34
C LYS A 133 -19.60 -42.21 -3.53
N ALA A 134 -19.45 -41.50 -4.65
CA ALA A 134 -20.17 -41.81 -5.89
C ALA A 134 -19.77 -43.19 -6.46
N ASN A 135 -18.49 -43.58 -6.33
CA ASN A 135 -17.98 -44.87 -6.80
C ASN A 135 -18.35 -46.06 -5.88
N GLY A 136 -18.54 -45.81 -4.58
CA GLY A 136 -18.96 -46.84 -3.60
C GLY A 136 -20.44 -47.24 -3.69
N ASN A 137 -21.30 -46.35 -4.20
CA ASN A 137 -22.74 -46.58 -4.30
C ASN A 137 -23.15 -47.52 -5.46
N PHE A 138 -22.24 -47.87 -6.36
CA PHE A 138 -22.54 -48.70 -7.54
C PHE A 138 -22.38 -50.21 -7.30
N LYS A 139 -21.86 -50.64 -6.13
CA LYS A 139 -21.51 -52.05 -5.87
C LYS A 139 -22.46 -52.80 -4.92
N SER A 140 -23.54 -52.18 -4.43
CA SER A 140 -24.45 -52.80 -3.44
C SER A 140 -25.82 -53.24 -3.96
N GLU A 141 -26.12 -53.15 -5.27
CA GLU A 141 -27.45 -53.55 -5.80
C GLU A 141 -27.45 -54.77 -6.74
N THR A 142 -26.38 -55.56 -6.80
CA THR A 142 -26.40 -56.83 -7.55
C THR A 142 -25.91 -57.97 -6.68
N ASN A 143 -26.75 -58.50 -5.79
CA ASN A 143 -26.76 -59.90 -5.33
C ASN A 143 -27.90 -60.10 -4.32
N GLY A 144 -28.90 -60.93 -4.68
CA GLY A 144 -29.93 -61.44 -3.78
C GLY A 144 -31.32 -61.47 -4.40
#